data_AF-A0A3A5J4D2-F1
#
_entry.id   AF-A0A3A5J4D2-F1
#
_cell.length_a   1.000
_cell.length_b   1.000
_cell.length_c   1.000
_cell.angle_alpha   90.00
_cell.angle_beta   90.00
_cell.angle_gamma   90.00
#
_symmetry.space_group_name_H-M   'P 1'
#
loop_
_entity.id
_entity.type
_entity.pdbx_description
1 polymer ?
#
loop_
_entity_poly.entity_id
_entity_poly.type
_entity_poly.pdbx_seq_one_letter_code
_entity_poly.pdbx_strand_id
1 'polypeptide(L)'
;MIFAPLPSLALAVVLTLSQIALLLLVVGLVALSISRRFRAFAGRHRWVRGFSLGILGVFGLPFVATQLFLGVYILGGAIHHYVLRRTTLDAPRVIAGQPMPAGTRLVLREPDEPASFRAARFPKPVSVYGFRASRMERHFRSVNGAQGHVPDRATVYLAVDQSWAGWRCRAGTPVALDLHADGSPGTIRRCVLAADQQADGIRLPAGSALRASEGARYVSGRRGADRWIIDTADDRTTIIAGARLTVRLALDADRRVLSAGGALTAPFSLGPMHYPEGTAVRLTFDGARPRPARWLFSPSRGAVARRDDGPDVDFGWAVAHDRNGRVTERLTNEAAGFRHIVPLR
;
A
#
# COMPACT_ATOMS: atom_id res chain seq x y z
N MET A 1 24.35 -14.53 9.99
CA MET A 1 23.54 -14.89 11.16
C MET A 1 24.16 -14.21 12.37
N ILE A 2 23.50 -13.19 12.90
CA ILE A 2 23.94 -12.57 14.16
C ILE A 2 23.40 -13.49 15.26
N PHE A 3 24.28 -14.25 15.90
CA PHE A 3 23.96 -14.90 17.17
C PHE A 3 23.68 -13.77 18.17
N ALA A 4 22.41 -13.50 18.43
CA ALA A 4 22.05 -12.84 19.68
C ALA A 4 22.43 -13.83 20.79
N PRO A 5 23.35 -13.50 21.71
CA PRO A 5 23.63 -14.39 22.84
C PRO A 5 22.30 -14.57 23.57
N LEU A 6 21.83 -15.82 23.67
CA LEU A 6 20.71 -16.15 24.54
C LEU A 6 21.05 -15.58 25.92
N PRO A 7 20.19 -14.72 26.52
CA PRO A 7 20.44 -14.27 27.88
C PRO A 7 20.59 -15.54 28.74
N SER A 8 21.70 -15.64 29.47
CA SER A 8 21.92 -16.79 30.34
C SER A 8 20.69 -16.99 31.22
N LEU A 9 20.28 -18.23 31.44
CA LEU A 9 19.06 -18.54 32.21
C LEU A 9 19.07 -17.85 33.59
N ALA A 10 20.26 -17.69 34.17
CA ALA A 10 20.49 -16.91 35.38
C ALA A 10 20.08 -15.43 35.24
N LEU A 11 20.45 -14.76 34.13
CA LEU A 11 20.07 -13.38 33.87
C LEU A 11 18.55 -13.22 33.73
N ALA A 12 17.89 -14.16 33.04
CA ALA A 12 16.43 -14.15 32.87
C ALA A 12 15.70 -14.28 34.23
N VAL A 13 16.18 -15.15 35.11
CA VAL A 13 15.64 -15.35 36.46
C VAL A 13 15.84 -14.08 37.32
N VAL A 14 17.04 -13.48 37.28
CA VAL A 14 17.32 -12.24 38.02
C VAL A 14 16.41 -11.10 37.55
N LEU A 15 16.23 -10.94 36.23
CA LEU A 15 15.37 -9.88 35.69
C LEU A 15 13.88 -10.09 36.00
N THR A 16 13.39 -11.33 35.98
CA THR A 16 11.99 -11.63 36.35
C THR A 16 11.73 -11.39 37.84
N LEU A 17 12.64 -11.81 38.73
CA LEU A 17 12.52 -11.50 40.16
C LEU A 17 12.61 -9.99 40.44
N SER A 18 13.50 -9.29 39.73
CA SER A 18 13.63 -7.84 39.81
C SER A 18 12.37 -7.10 39.34
N GLN A 19 11.73 -7.58 38.27
CA GLN A 19 10.46 -7.06 37.78
C GLN A 19 9.33 -7.28 38.79
N ILE A 20 9.24 -8.46 39.41
CA ILE A 20 8.24 -8.74 40.45
C ILE A 20 8.44 -7.80 41.66
N ALA A 21 9.69 -7.60 42.10
CA ALA A 21 10.00 -6.68 43.19
C ALA A 21 9.56 -5.23 42.86
N LEU A 22 9.78 -4.77 41.64
CA LEU A 22 9.35 -3.45 41.18
C LEU A 22 7.82 -3.32 41.15
N LEU A 23 7.10 -4.35 40.68
CA LEU A 23 5.64 -4.35 40.66
C LEU A 23 5.06 -4.29 42.08
N LEU A 24 5.61 -5.08 43.01
CA LEU A 24 5.23 -5.04 44.42
C LEU A 24 5.51 -3.68 45.06
N LEU A 25 6.64 -3.05 44.71
CA LEU A 25 6.97 -1.69 45.14
C LEU A 25 5.93 -0.68 44.67
N VAL A 26 5.56 -0.71 43.38
CA VAL A 26 4.57 0.21 42.79
C VAL A 26 3.21 0.00 43.43
N VAL A 27 2.75 -1.24 43.58
CA VAL A 27 1.47 -1.56 44.24
C VAL A 27 1.49 -1.07 45.69
N GLY A 28 2.59 -1.26 46.42
CA GLY A 28 2.75 -0.76 47.80
C GLY A 28 2.67 0.76 47.89
N LEU A 29 3.31 1.49 46.98
CA LEU A 29 3.27 2.95 46.91
C LEU A 29 1.87 3.48 46.55
N VAL A 30 1.19 2.83 45.60
CA VAL A 30 -0.19 3.18 45.20
C VAL A 30 -1.19 2.89 46.32
N ALA A 31 -1.05 1.76 47.03
CA ALA A 31 -1.89 1.44 48.18
C ALA A 31 -1.73 2.48 49.30
N LEU A 32 -0.51 2.96 49.54
CA LEU A 32 -0.20 4.02 50.50
C LEU A 32 -0.75 5.38 50.09
N SER A 33 -0.76 5.72 48.80
CA SER A 33 -1.28 7.01 48.33
C SER A 33 -2.81 7.06 48.40
N ILE A 34 -3.50 5.96 48.08
CA ILE A 34 -4.96 5.93 47.97
C ILE A 34 -5.64 5.68 49.33
N SER A 35 -5.11 4.80 50.18
CA SER A 35 -5.87 4.31 51.35
C SER A 35 -5.43 4.93 52.69
N ARG A 36 -6.37 5.60 53.38
CA ARG A 36 -6.13 6.20 54.72
C ARG A 36 -5.91 5.13 55.80
N ARG A 37 -6.60 3.98 55.68
CA ARG A 37 -6.49 2.85 56.62
C ARG A 37 -5.13 2.16 56.55
N PHE A 38 -4.61 1.95 55.35
CA PHE A 38 -3.27 1.37 55.16
C PHE A 38 -2.19 2.32 55.64
N ARG A 39 -2.34 3.64 55.44
CA ARG A 39 -1.43 4.65 56.01
C ARG A 39 -1.40 4.64 57.54
N ALA A 40 -2.54 4.49 58.19
CA ALA A 40 -2.63 4.43 59.66
C ALA A 40 -1.99 3.15 60.24
N PHE A 41 -2.24 1.99 59.61
CA PHE A 41 -1.59 0.72 59.98
C PHE A 41 -0.06 0.77 59.73
N ALA A 42 0.32 1.24 58.56
CA ALA A 42 1.73 1.41 58.16
C ALA A 42 2.48 2.47 59.00
N GLY A 43 1.74 3.40 59.63
CA GLY A 43 2.28 4.42 60.53
C GLY A 43 2.78 3.86 61.88
N ARG A 44 2.33 2.65 62.28
CA ARG A 44 2.79 2.00 63.52
C ARG A 44 4.11 1.24 63.36
N HIS A 45 4.44 0.81 62.14
CA HIS A 45 5.64 0.05 61.81
C HIS A 45 6.47 0.75 60.71
N ARG A 46 6.73 2.05 60.88
CA ARG A 46 7.35 2.91 59.85
C ARG A 46 8.73 2.41 59.41
N TRP A 47 9.51 1.89 60.35
CA TRP A 47 10.85 1.33 60.10
C TRP A 47 10.81 0.05 59.26
N VAL A 48 9.96 -0.91 59.64
CA VAL A 48 9.80 -2.17 58.90
C VAL A 48 9.34 -1.90 57.47
N ARG A 49 8.36 -1.00 57.30
CA ARG A 49 7.90 -0.60 55.96
C ARG A 49 8.99 0.11 55.15
N GLY A 50 9.69 1.07 55.76
CA GLY A 50 10.77 1.78 55.10
C GLY A 50 11.85 0.81 54.61
N PHE A 51 12.18 -0.18 55.45
CA PHE A 51 13.12 -1.25 55.13
C PHE A 51 12.60 -2.16 54.01
N SER A 52 11.34 -2.61 54.05
CA SER A 52 10.75 -3.46 53.01
C SER A 52 10.65 -2.75 51.66
N LEU A 53 10.23 -1.48 51.63
CA LEU A 53 10.22 -0.68 50.39
C LEU A 53 11.63 -0.41 49.88
N GLY A 54 12.60 -0.18 50.78
CA GLY A 54 14.00 -0.04 50.43
C GLY A 54 14.57 -1.31 49.78
N ILE A 55 14.31 -2.47 50.36
CA ILE A 55 14.68 -3.78 49.80
C ILE A 55 14.05 -3.97 48.41
N LEU A 56 12.74 -3.79 48.28
CA LEU A 56 12.05 -3.93 46.99
C LEU A 56 12.62 -2.97 45.93
N GLY A 57 12.97 -1.74 46.33
CA GLY A 57 13.66 -0.78 45.49
C GLY A 57 15.01 -1.31 44.99
N VAL A 58 15.87 -1.77 45.91
CA VAL A 58 17.19 -2.31 45.57
C VAL A 58 17.09 -3.53 44.65
N PHE A 59 16.18 -4.46 44.94
CA PHE A 59 15.96 -5.64 44.09
C PHE A 59 15.29 -5.30 42.75
N GLY A 60 14.59 -4.18 42.64
CA GLY A 60 14.02 -3.67 41.37
C GLY A 60 15.03 -2.92 40.48
N LEU A 61 16.17 -2.48 41.02
CA LEU A 61 17.18 -1.71 40.27
C LEU A 61 17.75 -2.44 39.05
N PRO A 62 18.11 -3.73 39.09
CA PRO A 62 18.66 -4.44 37.93
C PRO A 62 17.75 -4.36 36.70
N PHE A 63 16.44 -4.58 36.87
CA PHE A 63 15.48 -4.48 35.77
C PHE A 63 15.46 -3.07 35.17
N VAL A 64 15.36 -2.03 36.00
CA VAL A 64 15.34 -0.63 35.53
C VAL A 64 16.65 -0.28 34.81
N ALA A 65 17.79 -0.66 35.37
CA ALA A 65 19.11 -0.41 34.78
C ALA A 65 19.27 -1.11 33.42
N THR A 66 18.83 -2.36 33.30
CA THR A 66 18.86 -3.11 32.03
C THR A 66 17.92 -2.50 30.99
N GLN A 67 16.72 -2.05 31.37
CA GLN A 67 15.80 -1.38 30.43
C GLN A 67 16.35 -0.04 29.94
N LEU A 68 16.96 0.76 30.83
CA LEU A 68 17.63 2.00 30.44
C LEU A 68 18.81 1.75 29.52
N PHE A 69 19.65 0.76 29.85
CA PHE A 69 20.78 0.36 29.01
C PHE A 69 20.34 -0.11 27.62
N LEU A 70 19.35 -1.00 27.54
CA LEU A 70 18.76 -1.47 26.29
C LEU A 70 18.14 -0.30 25.51
N GLY A 71 17.41 0.59 26.20
CA GLY A 71 16.84 1.79 25.60
C GLY A 71 17.91 2.70 24.98
N VAL A 72 18.97 3.00 25.72
CA VAL A 72 20.10 3.82 25.22
C VAL A 72 20.83 3.10 24.09
N TYR A 73 21.05 1.79 24.17
CA TYR A 73 21.76 1.03 23.16
C TYR A 73 20.95 0.93 21.85
N ILE A 74 19.66 0.60 21.95
CA ILE A 74 18.77 0.49 20.78
C ILE A 74 18.53 1.88 20.17
N LEU A 75 18.21 2.88 21.00
CA LEU A 75 17.93 4.23 20.51
C LEU A 75 19.20 4.91 20.00
N GLY A 76 20.32 4.77 20.70
CA GLY A 76 21.62 5.29 20.29
C GLY A 76 22.14 4.64 19.01
N GLY A 77 22.04 3.31 18.89
CA GLY A 77 22.35 2.59 17.66
C GLY A 77 21.44 3.01 16.50
N ALA A 78 20.13 3.15 16.75
CA ALA A 78 19.17 3.61 15.74
C ALA A 78 19.47 5.05 15.28
N ILE A 79 19.79 5.97 16.20
CA ILE A 79 20.15 7.35 15.89
C ILE A 79 21.48 7.40 15.12
N HIS A 80 22.49 6.66 15.56
CA HIS A 80 23.79 6.62 14.90
C HIS A 80 23.69 6.09 13.47
N HIS A 81 22.96 4.98 13.26
CA HIS A 81 22.68 4.47 11.92
C HIS A 81 21.81 5.42 11.07
N TYR A 82 20.93 6.19 11.70
CA TYR A 82 20.09 7.18 11.01
C TYR A 82 20.89 8.40 10.53
N VAL A 83 21.84 8.87 11.33
CA VAL A 83 22.71 10.02 10.98
C VAL A 83 23.73 9.63 9.91
N LEU A 84 24.45 8.51 10.09
CA LEU A 84 25.47 8.07 9.13
C LEU A 84 24.94 7.76 7.73
N ARG A 85 23.64 7.44 7.63
CA ARG A 85 23.00 7.16 6.34
C ARG A 85 22.47 8.41 5.66
N ARG A 86 22.58 9.60 6.25
CA ARG A 86 22.13 10.85 5.64
C ARG A 86 23.31 11.69 5.25
N THR A 87 23.38 12.01 3.97
CA THR A 87 24.42 12.90 3.43
C THR A 87 23.79 13.93 2.52
N THR A 88 24.41 15.10 2.41
CA THR A 88 24.03 16.14 1.47
C THR A 88 25.20 16.36 0.53
N LEU A 89 24.94 16.43 -0.77
CA LEU A 89 26.00 16.65 -1.74
C LEU A 89 26.43 18.12 -1.73
N ASP A 90 27.72 18.38 -1.51
CA ASP A 90 28.28 19.74 -1.56
C ASP A 90 28.48 20.23 -3.00
N ALA A 91 28.72 19.31 -3.93
CA ALA A 91 28.94 19.61 -5.34
C ALA A 91 28.03 18.76 -6.25
N PRO A 92 27.72 19.22 -7.47
CA PRO A 92 27.01 18.41 -8.45
C PRO A 92 27.79 17.13 -8.78
N ARG A 93 27.10 15.99 -8.79
CA ARG A 93 27.70 14.68 -9.09
C ARG A 93 26.70 13.76 -9.79
N VAL A 94 27.19 12.82 -10.58
CA VAL A 94 26.39 11.70 -11.10
C VAL A 94 26.53 10.53 -10.14
N ILE A 95 25.42 10.04 -9.60
CA ILE A 95 25.40 8.91 -8.66
C ILE A 95 24.42 7.87 -9.18
N ALA A 96 24.90 6.63 -9.35
CA ALA A 96 24.17 5.53 -10.01
C ALA A 96 23.51 5.96 -11.34
N GLY A 97 24.27 6.68 -12.17
CA GLY A 97 23.81 7.19 -13.47
C GLY A 97 22.81 8.35 -13.41
N GLN A 98 22.43 8.84 -12.22
CA GLN A 98 21.50 9.96 -12.08
C GLN A 98 22.25 11.28 -11.80
N PRO A 99 21.97 12.36 -12.54
CA PRO A 99 22.57 13.66 -12.28
C PRO A 99 21.97 14.27 -11.00
N MET A 100 22.82 14.61 -10.04
CA MET A 100 22.43 15.19 -8.77
C MET A 100 23.11 16.54 -8.57
N PRO A 101 22.37 17.64 -8.41
CA PRO A 101 22.95 18.95 -8.13
C PRO A 101 23.45 19.03 -6.69
N ALA A 102 24.32 20.01 -6.41
CA ALA A 102 24.66 20.42 -5.05
C ALA A 102 23.38 20.71 -4.24
N GLY A 103 23.39 20.34 -2.96
CA GLY A 103 22.23 20.39 -2.05
C GLY A 103 21.30 19.19 -2.13
N THR A 104 21.61 18.16 -2.93
CA THR A 104 20.83 16.91 -2.96
C THR A 104 20.99 16.17 -1.65
N ARG A 105 19.87 15.87 -0.99
CA ARG A 105 19.84 15.12 0.27
C ARG A 105 19.62 13.63 -0.03
N LEU A 106 20.57 12.81 0.38
CA LEU A 106 20.57 11.37 0.18
C LEU A 106 20.26 10.64 1.48
N VAL A 107 19.55 9.52 1.34
CA VAL A 107 19.44 8.48 2.37
C VAL A 107 20.10 7.23 1.81
N LEU A 108 21.19 6.81 2.41
CA LEU A 108 22.05 5.70 2.03
C LEU A 108 21.59 4.38 2.64
N ARG A 109 21.85 3.27 1.93
CA ARG A 109 21.72 1.93 2.51
C ARG A 109 22.96 1.58 3.31
N GLU A 110 24.12 1.83 2.71
CA GLU A 110 25.45 1.58 3.26
C GLU A 110 26.08 2.94 3.58
N PRO A 111 26.56 3.16 4.83
CA PRO A 111 27.28 4.37 5.18
C PRO A 111 28.44 4.62 4.22
N ASP A 112 28.68 5.88 3.87
CA ASP A 112 29.82 6.31 3.03
C ASP A 112 29.89 5.72 1.60
N GLU A 113 28.84 5.03 1.16
CA GLU A 113 28.70 4.54 -0.21
C GLU A 113 27.54 5.27 -0.92
N PRO A 114 27.79 6.39 -1.62
CA PRO A 114 26.72 7.18 -2.23
C PRO A 114 25.90 6.41 -3.26
N ALA A 115 26.50 5.46 -3.97
CA ALA A 115 25.81 4.62 -4.96
C ALA A 115 24.73 3.71 -4.34
N SER A 116 24.81 3.44 -3.04
CA SER A 116 23.87 2.63 -2.27
C SER A 116 22.59 3.37 -1.88
N PHE A 117 22.39 4.61 -2.34
CA PHE A 117 21.26 5.44 -1.93
C PHE A 117 19.90 4.77 -2.19
N ARG A 118 19.03 4.86 -1.19
CA ARG A 118 17.62 4.42 -1.23
C ARG A 118 16.67 5.56 -1.52
N ALA A 119 17.02 6.78 -1.15
CA ALA A 119 16.23 7.96 -1.47
C ALA A 119 17.12 9.15 -1.77
N ALA A 120 16.69 9.98 -2.71
CA ALA A 120 17.29 11.27 -3.02
C ALA A 120 16.19 12.33 -3.09
N ARG A 121 16.39 13.45 -2.41
CA ARG A 121 15.55 14.65 -2.51
C ARG A 121 16.37 15.77 -3.12
N PHE A 122 15.91 16.26 -4.26
CA PHE A 122 16.61 17.26 -5.03
C PHE A 122 16.20 18.68 -4.59
N PRO A 123 17.14 19.64 -4.51
CA PRO A 123 16.83 21.02 -4.17
C PRO A 123 16.11 21.76 -5.29
N LYS A 124 16.31 21.31 -6.54
CA LYS A 124 15.62 21.79 -7.73
C LYS A 124 15.22 20.59 -8.61
N PRO A 125 14.18 20.71 -9.46
CA PRO A 125 13.78 19.63 -10.34
C PRO A 125 14.92 19.18 -11.28
N VAL A 126 15.15 17.87 -11.33
CA VAL A 126 16.21 17.23 -12.13
C VAL A 126 15.63 16.14 -13.02
N SER A 127 16.33 15.78 -14.11
CA SER A 127 15.90 14.67 -14.96
C SER A 127 16.37 13.34 -14.35
N VAL A 128 15.42 12.48 -14.00
CA VAL A 128 15.65 11.13 -13.48
C VAL A 128 14.84 10.16 -14.31
N TYR A 129 15.51 9.21 -14.97
CA TYR A 129 14.86 8.24 -15.86
C TYR A 129 13.91 8.87 -16.90
N GLY A 130 14.27 10.05 -17.43
CA GLY A 130 13.46 10.79 -18.40
C GLY A 130 12.35 11.65 -17.80
N PHE A 131 12.17 11.67 -16.47
CA PHE A 131 11.18 12.49 -15.78
C PHE A 131 11.82 13.65 -15.03
N ARG A 132 11.20 14.84 -15.09
CA ARG A 132 11.51 15.95 -14.19
C ARG A 132 11.00 15.62 -12.79
N ALA A 133 11.91 15.33 -11.87
CA ALA A 133 11.63 14.80 -10.55
C ALA A 133 12.11 15.73 -9.43
N SER A 134 11.38 15.75 -8.32
CA SER A 134 11.75 16.44 -7.07
C SER A 134 12.33 15.48 -6.03
N ARG A 135 11.99 14.19 -6.14
CA ARG A 135 12.48 13.11 -5.28
C ARG A 135 12.52 11.80 -6.06
N MET A 136 13.44 10.92 -5.72
CA MET A 136 13.42 9.52 -6.16
C MET A 136 13.73 8.57 -5.01
N GLU A 137 13.27 7.34 -5.15
CA GLU A 137 13.52 6.24 -4.24
C GLU A 137 13.90 5.00 -5.04
N ARG A 138 14.81 4.18 -4.50
CA ARG A 138 15.25 2.92 -5.09
C ARG A 138 14.99 1.80 -4.09
N HIS A 139 14.36 0.75 -4.59
CA HIS A 139 14.17 -0.49 -3.88
C HIS A 139 15.20 -1.50 -4.38
N PHE A 140 15.71 -2.28 -3.45
CA PHE A 140 16.75 -3.25 -3.70
C PHE A 140 16.26 -4.63 -3.28
N ARG A 141 16.54 -5.62 -4.12
CA ARG A 141 16.30 -7.03 -3.82
C ARG A 141 17.58 -7.66 -3.28
N SER A 142 17.42 -8.53 -2.28
CA SER A 142 18.50 -9.43 -1.85
C SER A 142 18.64 -10.54 -2.87
N VAL A 143 19.86 -10.77 -3.38
CA VAL A 143 20.14 -11.90 -4.25
C VAL A 143 20.60 -13.07 -3.39
N ASN A 144 19.93 -14.22 -3.46
CA ASN A 144 20.34 -15.40 -2.71
C ASN A 144 21.74 -15.86 -3.15
N GLY A 145 22.65 -16.04 -2.20
CA GLY A 145 24.00 -16.57 -2.45
C GLY A 145 25.09 -15.53 -2.74
N ALA A 146 24.74 -14.26 -2.98
CA ALA A 146 25.70 -13.17 -3.08
C ALA A 146 25.49 -12.17 -1.94
N GLN A 147 26.57 -11.71 -1.30
CA GLN A 147 26.54 -10.47 -0.50
C GLN A 147 26.38 -9.29 -1.46
N GLY A 148 25.18 -9.11 -2.00
CA GLY A 148 24.90 -8.12 -3.03
C GLY A 148 23.42 -7.79 -3.05
N HIS A 149 23.13 -6.49 -3.07
CA HIS A 149 21.77 -6.00 -3.26
C HIS A 149 21.70 -5.32 -4.61
N VAL A 150 20.75 -5.76 -5.42
CA VAL A 150 20.58 -5.25 -6.77
C VAL A 150 19.33 -4.38 -6.79
N PRO A 151 19.40 -3.15 -7.33
CA PRO A 151 18.22 -2.32 -7.51
C PRO A 151 17.24 -3.04 -8.46
N ASP A 152 15.97 -3.14 -8.10
CA ASP A 152 14.97 -3.79 -8.94
C ASP A 152 13.76 -2.90 -9.25
N ARG A 153 13.56 -1.83 -8.48
CA ARG A 153 12.49 -0.85 -8.70
C ARG A 153 12.91 0.54 -8.29
N ALA A 154 12.41 1.54 -9.00
CA ALA A 154 12.46 2.93 -8.59
C ALA A 154 11.07 3.55 -8.49
N THR A 155 10.96 4.52 -7.59
CA THR A 155 9.81 5.40 -7.44
C THR A 155 10.27 6.84 -7.63
N VAL A 156 9.70 7.54 -8.60
CA VAL A 156 10.09 8.92 -8.95
C VAL A 156 8.91 9.84 -8.67
N TYR A 157 9.11 10.87 -7.87
CA TYR A 157 8.08 11.86 -7.57
C TYR A 157 8.22 13.02 -8.56
N LEU A 158 7.20 13.19 -9.40
CA LEU A 158 7.20 14.20 -10.46
C LEU A 158 7.22 15.61 -9.87
N ALA A 159 8.05 16.49 -10.43
CA ALA A 159 8.07 17.89 -10.02
C ALA A 159 6.96 18.70 -10.71
N VAL A 160 6.58 18.29 -11.92
CA VAL A 160 5.55 18.90 -12.77
C VAL A 160 4.76 17.81 -13.48
N ASP A 161 3.54 18.14 -13.91
CA ASP A 161 2.71 17.24 -14.71
C ASP A 161 3.43 16.91 -16.02
N GLN A 162 3.56 15.62 -16.33
CA GLN A 162 4.34 15.14 -17.47
C GLN A 162 3.65 13.98 -18.18
N SER A 163 3.90 13.89 -19.49
CA SER A 163 3.35 12.83 -20.32
C SER A 163 4.22 11.58 -20.29
N TRP A 164 3.61 10.42 -20.10
CA TRP A 164 4.22 9.11 -20.24
C TRP A 164 3.37 8.25 -21.17
N ALA A 165 3.94 7.79 -22.28
CA ALA A 165 3.22 7.02 -23.32
C ALA A 165 1.90 7.70 -23.75
N GLY A 166 1.93 9.05 -23.79
CA GLY A 166 0.82 9.94 -24.08
C GLY A 166 -0.28 10.01 -23.01
N TRP A 167 -0.05 9.48 -21.81
CA TRP A 167 -0.88 9.71 -20.62
C TRP A 167 -0.30 10.84 -19.79
N ARG A 168 -1.11 11.82 -19.40
CA ARG A 168 -0.64 12.90 -18.53
C ARG A 168 -0.65 12.48 -17.05
N CYS A 169 0.52 12.32 -16.46
CA CYS A 169 0.73 11.92 -15.07
C CYS A 169 0.93 13.14 -14.15
N ARG A 170 0.43 13.05 -12.91
CA ARG A 170 0.32 14.16 -11.96
C ARG A 170 1.63 14.49 -11.22
N ALA A 171 1.95 15.77 -11.10
CA ALA A 171 2.98 16.31 -10.22
C ALA A 171 2.77 15.89 -8.75
N GLY A 172 3.85 15.74 -8.00
CA GLY A 172 3.82 15.35 -6.59
C GLY A 172 3.44 13.89 -6.32
N THR A 173 2.93 13.17 -7.33
CA THR A 173 2.60 11.74 -7.20
C THR A 173 3.76 10.85 -7.66
N PRO A 174 3.88 9.63 -7.09
CA PRO A 174 4.91 8.70 -7.48
C PRO A 174 4.62 8.04 -8.83
N VAL A 175 5.64 7.97 -9.67
CA VAL A 175 5.74 7.09 -10.84
C VAL A 175 6.63 5.92 -10.47
N ALA A 176 6.11 4.70 -10.61
CA ALA A 176 6.88 3.49 -10.35
C ALA A 176 7.42 2.90 -11.65
N LEU A 177 8.69 2.51 -11.66
CA LEU A 177 9.34 1.81 -12.78
C LEU A 177 10.19 0.64 -12.27
N ASP A 178 10.28 -0.42 -13.06
CA ASP A 178 11.26 -1.47 -12.81
C ASP A 178 12.66 -0.97 -13.21
N LEU A 179 13.69 -1.52 -12.56
CA LEU A 179 15.08 -1.28 -12.90
C LEU A 179 15.72 -2.59 -13.38
N HIS A 180 16.61 -2.47 -14.36
CA HIS A 180 17.52 -3.55 -14.72
C HIS A 180 18.59 -3.72 -13.64
N ALA A 181 19.32 -4.84 -13.68
CA ALA A 181 20.33 -5.16 -12.66
C ALA A 181 21.47 -4.13 -12.59
N ASP A 182 21.75 -3.44 -13.70
CA ASP A 182 22.71 -2.34 -13.80
C ASP A 182 22.16 -0.99 -13.29
N GLY A 183 20.89 -0.94 -12.87
CA GLY A 183 20.21 0.26 -12.39
C GLY A 183 19.64 1.16 -13.48
N SER A 184 19.73 0.77 -14.75
CA SER A 184 19.10 1.46 -15.87
C SER A 184 17.56 1.30 -15.83
N PRO A 185 16.79 2.27 -16.35
CA PRO A 185 15.34 2.23 -16.29
C PRO A 185 14.77 1.13 -17.20
N GLY A 186 13.92 0.28 -16.63
CA GLY A 186 13.11 -0.67 -17.38
C GLY A 186 11.72 -0.11 -17.67
N THR A 187 10.70 -0.96 -17.53
CA THR A 187 9.31 -0.60 -17.82
C THR A 187 8.73 0.29 -16.72
N ILE A 188 8.09 1.38 -17.13
CA ILE A 188 7.27 2.18 -16.23
C ILE A 188 5.98 1.39 -15.97
N ARG A 189 5.59 1.31 -14.70
CA ARG A 189 4.52 0.43 -14.24
C ARG A 189 3.29 1.15 -13.78
N ARG A 190 3.45 2.35 -13.22
CA ARG A 190 2.33 3.06 -12.59
C ARG A 190 2.52 4.56 -12.63
N CYS A 191 1.45 5.29 -12.90
CA CYS A 191 1.34 6.70 -12.54
C CYS A 191 -0.10 7.05 -12.11
N VAL A 192 -0.30 8.26 -11.61
CA VAL A 192 -1.62 8.81 -11.31
C VAL A 192 -1.96 9.87 -12.35
N LEU A 193 -3.17 9.83 -12.92
CA LEU A 193 -3.57 10.78 -13.96
C LEU A 193 -3.69 12.22 -13.39
N ALA A 194 -3.08 13.18 -14.08
CA ALA A 194 -3.07 14.59 -13.67
C ALA A 194 -4.44 15.25 -13.75
N ALA A 195 -5.09 15.06 -14.89
CA ALA A 195 -6.38 15.63 -15.27
C ALA A 195 -7.28 14.55 -15.86
N ASP A 196 -8.55 14.90 -16.07
CA ASP A 196 -9.49 14.05 -16.77
C ASP A 196 -8.97 13.76 -18.18
N GLN A 197 -8.95 12.49 -18.56
CA GLN A 197 -8.53 12.03 -19.88
C GLN A 197 -9.61 11.17 -20.51
N GLN A 198 -9.45 10.84 -21.79
CA GLN A 198 -10.40 10.00 -22.50
C GLN A 198 -9.70 8.77 -23.08
N ALA A 199 -10.38 7.64 -23.02
CA ALA A 199 -9.98 6.43 -23.71
C ALA A 199 -11.22 5.74 -24.26
N ASP A 200 -11.25 5.50 -25.57
CA ASP A 200 -12.36 4.85 -26.27
C ASP A 200 -13.74 5.51 -25.98
N GLY A 201 -13.76 6.85 -25.93
CA GLY A 201 -14.95 7.61 -25.57
C GLY A 201 -15.28 7.68 -24.08
N ILE A 202 -14.66 6.83 -23.23
CA ILE A 202 -14.86 6.82 -21.78
C ILE A 202 -14.02 7.91 -21.13
N ARG A 203 -14.67 8.77 -20.31
CA ARG A 203 -13.98 9.77 -19.50
C ARG A 203 -13.36 9.10 -18.27
N LEU A 204 -12.06 9.27 -18.12
CA LEU A 204 -11.25 8.79 -17.02
C LEU A 204 -11.01 9.97 -16.06
N PRO A 205 -11.44 9.90 -14.80
CA PRO A 205 -11.28 11.01 -13.88
C PRO A 205 -9.81 11.21 -13.49
N ALA A 206 -9.43 12.46 -13.25
CA ALA A 206 -8.17 12.83 -12.65
C ALA A 206 -7.98 12.09 -11.33
N GLY A 207 -6.76 11.62 -11.05
CA GLY A 207 -6.48 10.83 -9.85
C GLY A 207 -6.63 9.33 -10.04
N SER A 208 -7.16 8.87 -11.18
CA SER A 208 -7.16 7.45 -11.52
C SER A 208 -5.73 6.90 -11.56
N ALA A 209 -5.54 5.69 -11.03
CA ALA A 209 -4.27 5.00 -11.06
C ALA A 209 -4.11 4.23 -12.36
N LEU A 210 -3.20 4.69 -13.22
CA LEU A 210 -2.81 4.03 -14.45
C LEU A 210 -1.69 3.03 -14.17
N ARG A 211 -1.79 1.83 -14.70
CA ARG A 211 -0.75 0.81 -14.67
C ARG A 211 -0.47 0.26 -16.06
N ALA A 212 0.80 0.07 -16.39
CA ALA A 212 1.18 -0.72 -17.56
C ALA A 212 0.94 -2.21 -17.28
N SER A 213 0.55 -2.96 -18.32
CA SER A 213 0.35 -4.39 -18.28
C SER A 213 1.11 -5.08 -19.39
N GLU A 214 1.66 -6.27 -19.10
CA GLU A 214 2.22 -7.16 -20.12
C GLU A 214 1.17 -8.11 -20.71
N GLY A 215 -0.11 -7.91 -20.36
CA GLY A 215 -1.21 -8.79 -20.70
C GLY A 215 -1.46 -9.82 -19.60
N ALA A 216 -2.73 -10.04 -19.25
CA ALA A 216 -3.13 -11.09 -18.33
C ALA A 216 -2.69 -12.47 -18.86
N ARG A 217 -2.05 -13.29 -18.03
CA ARG A 217 -1.70 -14.67 -18.40
C ARG A 217 -2.85 -15.61 -18.09
N TYR A 218 -3.36 -16.28 -19.11
CA TYR A 218 -4.39 -17.30 -18.96
C TYR A 218 -3.77 -18.67 -18.68
N VAL A 219 -4.56 -19.59 -18.12
CA VAL A 219 -4.15 -20.99 -17.85
C VAL A 219 -3.65 -21.69 -19.11
N SER A 220 -4.17 -21.32 -20.28
CA SER A 220 -3.73 -21.79 -21.58
C SER A 220 -2.35 -21.28 -22.02
N GLY A 221 -1.67 -20.46 -21.22
CA GLY A 221 -0.41 -19.82 -21.57
C GLY A 221 -0.54 -18.60 -22.51
N ARG A 222 -1.74 -18.35 -23.06
CA ARG A 222 -2.01 -17.13 -23.85
C ARG A 222 -1.88 -15.88 -22.98
N ARG A 223 -1.35 -14.81 -23.56
CA ARG A 223 -1.38 -13.47 -22.96
C ARG A 223 -2.57 -12.67 -23.50
N GLY A 224 -3.21 -11.93 -22.62
CA GLY A 224 -4.21 -10.92 -22.97
C GLY A 224 -3.61 -9.79 -23.80
N ALA A 225 -4.49 -9.09 -24.51
CA ALA A 225 -4.13 -7.91 -25.30
C ALA A 225 -4.00 -6.64 -24.44
N ASP A 226 -4.31 -6.72 -23.13
CA ASP A 226 -4.24 -5.57 -22.25
C ASP A 226 -2.81 -5.04 -22.10
N ARG A 227 -2.69 -3.73 -22.26
CA ARG A 227 -1.45 -2.94 -22.11
C ARG A 227 -1.58 -1.87 -21.04
N TRP A 228 -2.81 -1.46 -20.74
CA TRP A 228 -3.09 -0.51 -19.67
C TRP A 228 -4.19 -1.05 -18.76
N ILE A 229 -3.99 -0.95 -17.46
CA ILE A 229 -5.02 -1.14 -16.45
C ILE A 229 -5.24 0.19 -15.75
N ILE A 230 -6.48 0.65 -15.67
CA ILE A 230 -6.83 1.90 -15.00
C ILE A 230 -7.80 1.60 -13.89
N ASP A 231 -7.42 1.93 -12.67
CA ASP A 231 -8.31 1.93 -11.51
C ASP A 231 -8.83 3.37 -11.34
N THR A 232 -10.13 3.58 -11.46
CA THR A 232 -10.73 4.91 -11.27
C THR A 232 -10.57 5.36 -9.82
N ALA A 233 -10.39 6.66 -9.59
CA ALA A 233 -10.29 7.21 -8.23
C ALA A 233 -11.54 6.87 -7.41
N ASP A 234 -11.35 6.43 -6.16
CA ASP A 234 -12.42 5.87 -5.31
C ASP A 234 -13.56 6.88 -5.03
N ASP A 235 -13.26 8.18 -5.05
CA ASP A 235 -14.22 9.28 -4.86
C ASP A 235 -14.91 9.74 -6.15
N ARG A 236 -14.60 9.12 -7.30
CA ARG A 236 -15.08 9.55 -8.62
C ARG A 236 -15.74 8.42 -9.39
N THR A 237 -16.95 8.70 -9.87
CA THR A 237 -17.71 7.81 -10.74
C THR A 237 -17.30 7.97 -12.20
N THR A 238 -17.20 6.86 -12.91
CA THR A 238 -17.10 6.82 -14.38
C THR A 238 -18.43 6.41 -14.98
N ILE A 239 -18.84 7.08 -16.06
CA ILE A 239 -20.07 6.76 -16.78
C ILE A 239 -19.73 5.90 -18.00
N ILE A 240 -20.31 4.70 -18.07
CA ILE A 240 -20.16 3.80 -19.22
C ILE A 240 -21.56 3.44 -19.69
N ALA A 241 -21.91 3.88 -20.91
CA ALA A 241 -23.22 3.64 -21.52
C ALA A 241 -24.42 3.89 -20.57
N GLY A 242 -24.35 4.99 -19.79
CA GLY A 242 -25.39 5.41 -18.85
C GLY A 242 -25.24 4.84 -17.42
N ALA A 243 -24.47 3.76 -17.24
CA ALA A 243 -24.19 3.20 -15.92
C ALA A 243 -23.12 4.01 -15.19
N ARG A 244 -23.36 4.32 -13.92
CA ARG A 244 -22.45 5.02 -13.01
C ARG A 244 -21.66 4.02 -12.18
N LEU A 245 -20.34 3.95 -12.38
CA LEU A 245 -19.48 2.88 -11.87
C LEU A 245 -18.22 3.40 -11.18
N THR A 246 -17.79 2.75 -10.11
CA THR A 246 -16.36 2.66 -9.74
C THR A 246 -15.80 1.46 -10.49
N VAL A 247 -14.70 1.64 -11.24
CA VAL A 247 -14.32 0.65 -12.25
C VAL A 247 -12.81 0.49 -12.41
N ARG A 248 -12.41 -0.76 -12.62
CA ARG A 248 -11.13 -1.14 -13.20
C ARG A 248 -11.32 -1.39 -14.69
N LEU A 249 -10.64 -0.64 -15.52
CA LEU A 249 -10.62 -0.77 -16.98
C LEU A 249 -9.36 -1.49 -17.43
N ALA A 250 -9.48 -2.37 -18.41
CA ALA A 250 -8.35 -2.93 -19.15
C ALA A 250 -8.41 -2.45 -20.60
N LEU A 251 -7.31 -1.90 -21.10
CA LEU A 251 -7.22 -1.32 -22.43
C LEU A 251 -6.05 -1.94 -23.21
N ASP A 252 -6.16 -1.98 -24.52
CA ASP A 252 -5.08 -2.41 -25.42
C ASP A 252 -4.02 -1.31 -25.64
N ALA A 253 -3.05 -1.56 -26.53
CA ALA A 253 -2.00 -0.60 -26.87
C ALA A 253 -2.55 0.72 -27.41
N ASP A 254 -3.63 0.65 -28.19
CA ASP A 254 -4.29 1.78 -28.86
C ASP A 254 -5.29 2.49 -27.94
N ARG A 255 -5.33 2.12 -26.66
CA ARG A 255 -6.26 2.63 -25.64
C ARG A 255 -7.73 2.36 -25.96
N ARG A 256 -8.01 1.31 -26.72
CA ARG A 256 -9.37 0.77 -26.84
C ARG A 256 -9.68 -0.04 -25.61
N VAL A 257 -10.90 0.09 -25.11
CA VAL A 257 -11.30 -0.59 -23.89
C VAL A 257 -11.62 -2.03 -24.25
N LEU A 258 -11.01 -2.98 -23.55
CA LEU A 258 -11.21 -4.42 -23.74
C LEU A 258 -12.24 -4.95 -22.75
N SER A 259 -12.12 -4.53 -21.49
CA SER A 259 -13.04 -4.90 -20.43
C SER A 259 -13.09 -3.86 -19.33
N ALA A 260 -14.19 -3.87 -18.59
CA ALA A 260 -14.37 -3.06 -17.40
C ALA A 260 -14.99 -3.91 -16.29
N GLY A 261 -14.57 -3.75 -15.05
CA GLY A 261 -15.14 -4.47 -13.92
C GLY A 261 -15.16 -3.62 -12.66
N GLY A 262 -16.24 -3.71 -11.89
CA GLY A 262 -16.42 -2.85 -10.72
C GLY A 262 -17.81 -2.96 -10.10
N ALA A 263 -18.33 -1.87 -9.58
CA ALA A 263 -19.64 -1.82 -8.96
C ALA A 263 -20.43 -0.56 -9.34
N LEU A 264 -21.76 -0.68 -9.32
CA LEU A 264 -22.68 0.44 -9.49
C LEU A 264 -22.59 1.40 -8.29
N THR A 265 -22.45 2.69 -8.56
CA THR A 265 -22.48 3.76 -7.54
C THR A 265 -23.86 4.44 -7.45
N ALA A 266 -24.83 3.95 -8.21
CA ALA A 266 -26.22 4.39 -8.21
C ALA A 266 -27.08 3.28 -8.81
N PRO A 267 -28.39 3.22 -8.51
CA PRO A 267 -29.30 2.30 -9.17
C PRO A 267 -29.26 2.46 -10.70
N PHE A 268 -29.38 1.35 -11.41
CA PHE A 268 -29.31 1.33 -12.87
C PHE A 268 -30.31 0.34 -13.44
N SER A 269 -30.90 0.67 -14.59
CA SER A 269 -31.88 -0.18 -15.25
C SER A 269 -31.42 -0.51 -16.66
N LEU A 270 -31.55 -1.77 -17.04
CA LEU A 270 -31.15 -2.27 -18.35
C LEU A 270 -32.12 -3.36 -18.82
N GLY A 271 -32.86 -3.07 -19.90
CA GLY A 271 -33.96 -3.94 -20.31
C GLY A 271 -35.01 -4.04 -19.19
N PRO A 272 -35.49 -5.25 -18.85
CA PRO A 272 -36.49 -5.43 -17.80
C PRO A 272 -35.91 -5.53 -16.37
N MET A 273 -34.59 -5.30 -16.22
CA MET A 273 -33.89 -5.47 -14.94
C MET A 273 -33.62 -4.13 -14.27
N HIS A 274 -33.85 -4.07 -12.96
CA HIS A 274 -33.52 -2.95 -12.10
C HIS A 274 -32.48 -3.37 -11.05
N TYR A 275 -31.28 -2.83 -11.16
CA TYR A 275 -30.14 -3.15 -10.30
C TYR A 275 -29.97 -2.08 -9.23
N PRO A 276 -29.86 -2.45 -7.94
CA PRO A 276 -29.52 -1.52 -6.88
C PRO A 276 -28.06 -1.07 -6.95
N GLU A 277 -27.75 0.01 -6.25
CA GLU A 277 -26.36 0.42 -5.97
C GLU A 277 -25.57 -0.73 -5.31
N GLY A 278 -24.26 -0.78 -5.58
CA GLY A 278 -23.37 -1.83 -5.06
C GLY A 278 -23.38 -3.13 -5.87
N THR A 279 -24.30 -3.27 -6.83
CA THR A 279 -24.31 -4.40 -7.77
C THR A 279 -22.99 -4.47 -8.53
N ALA A 280 -22.35 -5.63 -8.51
CA ALA A 280 -21.10 -5.87 -9.21
C ALA A 280 -21.35 -5.97 -10.72
N VAL A 281 -20.48 -5.35 -11.51
CA VAL A 281 -20.61 -5.25 -12.96
C VAL A 281 -19.35 -5.74 -13.64
N ARG A 282 -19.50 -6.52 -14.72
CA ARG A 282 -18.43 -6.83 -15.67
C ARG A 282 -18.89 -6.54 -17.09
N LEU A 283 -18.07 -5.82 -17.82
CA LEU A 283 -18.30 -5.37 -19.19
C LEU A 283 -17.22 -5.94 -20.09
N THR A 284 -17.63 -6.42 -21.25
CA THR A 284 -16.71 -6.84 -22.32
C THR A 284 -17.01 -6.03 -23.57
N PHE A 285 -15.95 -5.59 -24.25
CA PHE A 285 -16.02 -4.81 -25.47
C PHE A 285 -15.42 -5.61 -26.63
N ASP A 286 -15.93 -5.38 -27.84
CA ASP A 286 -15.46 -6.02 -29.08
C ASP A 286 -14.72 -5.03 -30.00
N GLY A 287 -14.48 -3.80 -29.53
CA GLY A 287 -13.77 -2.75 -30.25
C GLY A 287 -14.55 -2.10 -31.41
N ALA A 288 -15.77 -2.55 -31.70
CA ALA A 288 -16.53 -2.05 -32.85
C ALA A 288 -17.29 -0.75 -32.53
N ARG A 289 -17.65 -0.51 -31.25
CA ARG A 289 -18.53 0.58 -30.82
C ARG A 289 -18.25 1.00 -29.36
N PRO A 290 -18.63 2.23 -28.95
CA PRO A 290 -18.45 2.71 -27.57
C PRO A 290 -19.39 2.05 -26.53
N ARG A 291 -20.18 1.04 -26.94
CA ARG A 291 -21.06 0.29 -26.03
C ARG A 291 -20.49 -1.10 -25.74
N PRO A 292 -20.62 -1.62 -24.52
CA PRO A 292 -20.22 -2.98 -24.21
C PRO A 292 -20.97 -3.99 -25.10
N ALA A 293 -20.23 -4.98 -25.59
CA ALA A 293 -20.78 -6.10 -26.33
C ALA A 293 -21.58 -7.04 -25.41
N ARG A 294 -21.15 -7.17 -24.15
CA ARG A 294 -21.80 -7.97 -23.11
C ARG A 294 -21.73 -7.26 -21.76
N TRP A 295 -22.83 -7.33 -21.02
CA TRP A 295 -22.93 -6.93 -19.63
C TRP A 295 -23.16 -8.15 -18.75
N LEU A 296 -22.56 -8.15 -17.57
CA LEU A 296 -22.84 -9.09 -16.50
C LEU A 296 -23.07 -8.31 -15.20
N PHE A 297 -24.20 -8.57 -14.55
CA PHE A 297 -24.55 -7.96 -13.28
C PHE A 297 -24.75 -9.03 -12.21
N SER A 298 -24.14 -8.86 -11.05
CA SER A 298 -24.37 -9.68 -9.85
C SER A 298 -24.76 -8.76 -8.69
N PRO A 299 -25.98 -8.87 -8.13
CA PRO A 299 -26.35 -8.17 -6.91
C PRO A 299 -25.36 -8.45 -5.77
N SER A 300 -25.21 -7.51 -4.85
CA SER A 300 -24.43 -7.71 -3.62
C SER A 300 -25.20 -8.57 -2.60
N ARG A 301 -24.50 -9.11 -1.60
CA ARG A 301 -25.14 -9.90 -0.54
C ARG A 301 -26.22 -9.08 0.17
N GLY A 302 -27.44 -9.62 0.27
CA GLY A 302 -28.59 -8.95 0.88
C GLY A 302 -29.29 -7.94 -0.02
N ALA A 303 -28.83 -7.76 -1.27
CA ALA A 303 -29.51 -6.96 -2.29
C ALA A 303 -30.15 -7.87 -3.34
N VAL A 304 -31.18 -7.33 -3.98
CA VAL A 304 -32.00 -8.03 -4.98
C VAL A 304 -32.09 -7.15 -6.22
N ALA A 305 -31.83 -7.73 -7.39
CA ALA A 305 -32.16 -7.08 -8.65
C ALA A 305 -33.60 -7.42 -9.03
N ARG A 306 -34.43 -6.39 -9.20
CA ARG A 306 -35.83 -6.57 -9.56
C ARG A 306 -35.98 -6.83 -11.04
N ARG A 307 -37.00 -7.60 -11.39
CA ARG A 307 -37.29 -7.94 -12.78
C ARG A 307 -38.76 -7.73 -13.10
N ASP A 308 -39.05 -6.98 -14.15
CA ASP A 308 -40.42 -6.65 -14.55
C ASP A 308 -41.16 -7.83 -15.20
N ASP A 309 -40.42 -8.69 -15.90
CA ASP A 309 -40.94 -9.78 -16.73
C ASP A 309 -40.68 -11.18 -16.13
N GLY A 310 -40.39 -11.28 -14.84
CA GLY A 310 -40.08 -12.58 -14.22
C GLY A 310 -39.63 -12.50 -12.76
N PRO A 311 -39.04 -13.59 -12.23
CA PRO A 311 -38.57 -13.59 -10.85
C PRO A 311 -37.35 -12.68 -10.68
N ASP A 312 -37.31 -12.05 -9.52
CA ASP A 312 -36.16 -11.29 -9.04
C ASP A 312 -34.89 -12.15 -8.95
N VAL A 313 -33.74 -11.48 -8.95
CA VAL A 313 -32.43 -12.14 -8.91
C VAL A 313 -31.68 -11.72 -7.65
N ASP A 314 -31.38 -12.69 -6.82
CA ASP A 314 -30.60 -12.53 -5.59
C ASP A 314 -29.09 -12.71 -5.81
N PHE A 315 -28.31 -12.39 -4.78
CA PHE A 315 -26.91 -12.74 -4.68
C PHE A 315 -26.64 -14.24 -4.91
N GLY A 316 -25.54 -14.55 -5.58
CA GLY A 316 -25.18 -15.91 -6.00
C GLY A 316 -25.48 -16.17 -7.47
N TRP A 317 -26.32 -15.34 -8.07
CA TRP A 317 -26.64 -15.35 -9.48
C TRP A 317 -26.20 -14.05 -10.17
N ALA A 318 -25.83 -14.18 -11.43
CA ALA A 318 -25.52 -13.09 -12.32
C ALA A 318 -26.42 -13.13 -13.55
N VAL A 319 -26.76 -11.95 -14.07
CA VAL A 319 -27.58 -11.79 -15.28
C VAL A 319 -26.71 -11.23 -16.40
N ALA A 320 -26.74 -11.90 -17.55
CA ALA A 320 -26.05 -11.47 -18.75
C ALA A 320 -26.99 -10.70 -19.68
N HIS A 321 -26.51 -9.57 -20.22
CA HIS A 321 -27.20 -8.85 -21.28
C HIS A 321 -26.32 -8.73 -22.51
N ASP A 322 -26.97 -8.72 -23.68
CA ASP A 322 -26.34 -8.32 -24.94
C ASP A 322 -26.19 -6.79 -25.04
N ARG A 323 -25.61 -6.33 -26.16
CA ARG A 323 -25.39 -4.90 -26.46
C ARG A 323 -26.67 -4.05 -26.48
N ASN A 324 -27.84 -4.67 -26.65
CA ASN A 324 -29.14 -3.98 -26.72
C ASN A 324 -29.84 -4.00 -25.36
N GLY A 325 -29.21 -4.56 -24.32
CA GLY A 325 -29.79 -4.67 -22.98
C GLY A 325 -30.77 -5.83 -22.83
N ARG A 326 -30.89 -6.73 -23.82
CA ARG A 326 -31.72 -7.92 -23.70
C ARG A 326 -31.04 -8.95 -22.82
N VAL A 327 -31.78 -9.52 -21.88
CA VAL A 327 -31.29 -10.62 -21.04
C VAL A 327 -31.04 -11.84 -21.92
N THR A 328 -29.80 -12.34 -21.92
CA THR A 328 -29.42 -13.52 -22.71
C THR A 328 -29.33 -14.78 -21.87
N GLU A 329 -28.92 -14.64 -20.60
CA GLU A 329 -28.61 -15.80 -19.76
C GLU A 329 -28.62 -15.42 -18.28
N ARG A 330 -28.93 -16.39 -17.42
CA ARG A 330 -28.72 -16.31 -15.96
C ARG A 330 -27.68 -17.36 -15.57
N LEU A 331 -26.64 -16.92 -14.88
CA LEU A 331 -25.46 -17.72 -14.53
C LEU A 331 -25.27 -17.74 -13.02
N THR A 332 -24.61 -18.76 -12.49
CA THR A 332 -24.06 -18.66 -11.13
C THR A 332 -22.93 -17.63 -11.12
N ASN A 333 -22.69 -17.00 -9.97
CA ASN A 333 -21.60 -16.03 -9.82
C ASN A 333 -20.24 -16.63 -10.18
N GLU A 334 -20.00 -17.89 -9.83
CA GLU A 334 -18.79 -18.61 -10.20
C GLU A 334 -18.63 -18.72 -11.72
N ALA A 335 -19.69 -19.15 -12.43
CA ALA A 335 -19.66 -19.26 -13.89
C ALA A 335 -19.50 -17.89 -14.57
N ALA A 336 -20.08 -16.83 -14.01
CA ALA A 336 -19.88 -15.46 -14.46
C ALA A 336 -18.51 -14.86 -14.03
N GLY A 337 -17.72 -15.61 -13.26
CA GLY A 337 -16.40 -15.22 -12.76
C GLY A 337 -16.44 -14.10 -11.71
N PHE A 338 -17.57 -13.87 -11.06
CA PHE A 338 -17.67 -13.10 -9.82
C PHE A 338 -17.22 -14.01 -8.68
N ARG A 339 -15.92 -14.01 -8.38
CA ARG A 339 -15.42 -14.73 -7.19
C ARG A 339 -15.81 -13.96 -5.93
N HIS A 340 -16.18 -14.68 -4.88
CA HIS A 340 -16.42 -14.11 -3.56
C HIS A 340 -15.17 -13.35 -3.09
N ILE A 341 -15.19 -12.03 -3.20
CA ILE A 341 -14.26 -11.19 -2.46
C ILE A 341 -14.73 -11.30 -1.01
N VAL A 342 -14.01 -12.10 -0.21
CA VAL A 342 -14.08 -11.96 1.25
C VAL A 342 -13.55 -10.56 1.54
N PRO A 343 -14.35 -9.65 2.12
CA PRO A 343 -13.84 -8.35 2.52
C PRO A 343 -12.75 -8.60 3.55
N LEU A 344 -11.52 -8.20 3.24
CA LEU A 344 -10.49 -7.98 4.26
C LEU A 344 -11.03 -6.83 5.12
N ARG A 345 -11.42 -7.16 6.36
CA ARG A 345 -11.63 -6.17 7.41
C ARG A 345 -10.30 -5.57 7.82
#